data_AF-A0A1T4Y986-F1
#
_entry.id   AF-A0A1T4Y986-F1
#
_cell.length_a   1.000
_cell.length_b   1.000
_cell.length_c   1.000
_cell.angle_alpha   90.00
_cell.angle_beta   90.00
_cell.angle_gamma   90.00
#
_symmetry.space_group_name_H-M   'P 1'
#
loop_
_entity.id
_entity.type
_entity.pdbx_description
1 polymer ?
#
loop_
_entity_poly.entity_id
_entity_poly.type
_entity_poly.pdbx_seq_one_letter_code
_entity_poly.pdbx_strand_id
1 'polypeptide(L)'
;MEDILLFILNKLHRLDKTCRIQDIAGSFIIEKLLINYDSIDYSSKLNLIENKMLSIIKRENAKFVNDGFEEPFIIKGSSNNLISKSESFNILYNSFFKNNENCNEFSNRIGRDILRLMGCKEENIFITPNSYDEGIDYWGFIKLENIV
;
A
#
# COMPACT_ATOMS: atom_id res chain seq x y z
N MET A 1 3.90 0.89 13.37
CA MET A 1 3.08 -0.32 13.09
C MET A 1 2.94 -0.51 11.59
N GLU A 2 2.74 0.60 10.86
CA GLU A 2 2.80 0.67 9.40
C GLU A 2 4.13 0.20 8.81
N ASP A 3 5.28 0.52 9.42
CA ASP A 3 6.60 0.12 8.88
C ASP A 3 6.78 -1.41 8.71
N ILE A 4 6.29 -2.20 9.68
CA ILE A 4 6.40 -3.66 9.61
C ILE A 4 5.46 -4.20 8.54
N LEU A 5 4.23 -3.69 8.47
CA LEU A 5 3.27 -4.09 7.44
C LEU A 5 3.78 -3.73 6.05
N LEU A 6 4.26 -2.51 5.86
CA LEU A 6 4.85 -2.03 4.61
C LEU A 6 6.06 -2.89 4.20
N PHE A 7 6.88 -3.30 5.17
CA PHE A 7 7.99 -4.21 4.93
C PHE A 7 7.52 -5.60 4.48
N ILE A 8 6.53 -6.19 5.17
CA ILE A 8 5.91 -7.46 4.80
C ILE A 8 5.36 -7.38 3.36
N LEU A 9 4.61 -6.32 3.06
CA LEU A 9 4.02 -6.09 1.74
C LEU A 9 5.08 -6.02 0.65
N ASN A 10 6.15 -5.23 0.86
CA ASN A 10 7.25 -5.13 -0.12
C ASN A 10 7.99 -6.45 -0.31
N LYS A 11 8.25 -7.20 0.77
CA LYS A 11 8.93 -8.50 0.68
C LYS A 11 8.07 -9.51 -0.07
N LEU A 12 6.78 -9.63 0.29
CA LEU A 12 5.86 -10.57 -0.35
C LEU A 12 5.53 -10.18 -1.80
N HIS A 13 5.44 -8.90 -2.12
CA HIS A 13 5.22 -8.46 -3.51
C HIS A 13 6.32 -8.98 -4.43
N ARG A 14 7.58 -8.98 -3.97
CA ARG A 14 8.76 -9.50 -4.70
C ARG A 14 8.90 -11.02 -4.70
N LEU A 15 8.12 -11.74 -3.88
CA LEU A 15 8.19 -13.19 -3.73
C LEU A 15 6.96 -13.85 -4.34
N ASP A 16 7.16 -14.76 -5.29
CA ASP A 16 6.06 -15.52 -5.91
C ASP A 16 5.76 -16.85 -5.21
N LYS A 17 6.54 -17.20 -4.19
CA LYS A 17 6.43 -18.47 -3.46
C LYS A 17 6.02 -18.23 -2.02
N THR A 18 5.41 -19.25 -1.42
CA THR A 18 5.25 -19.34 0.03
C THR A 18 6.61 -19.25 0.71
N CYS A 19 6.73 -18.41 1.74
CA CYS A 19 7.97 -18.18 2.48
C CYS A 19 7.74 -18.33 3.98
N ARG A 20 8.82 -18.52 4.76
CA ARG A 20 8.72 -18.58 6.21
C ARG A 20 8.67 -17.17 6.79
N ILE A 21 7.81 -16.96 7.78
CA ILE A 21 7.73 -15.68 8.51
C ILE A 21 9.08 -15.30 9.13
N GLN A 22 9.83 -16.31 9.59
CA GLN A 22 11.18 -16.16 10.13
C GLN A 22 12.14 -15.50 9.15
N ASP A 23 12.08 -15.84 7.85
CA ASP A 23 12.97 -15.28 6.84
C ASP A 23 12.69 -13.79 6.62
N ILE A 24 11.41 -13.39 6.67
CA ILE A 24 10.99 -12.00 6.58
C ILE A 24 11.37 -11.23 7.86
N ALA A 25 11.15 -11.83 9.04
CA ALA A 25 11.51 -11.23 10.32
C ALA A 25 13.02 -11.00 10.43
N GLY A 26 13.84 -11.98 10.03
CA GLY A 26 15.29 -11.86 9.98
C GLY A 26 15.73 -10.73 9.03
N SER A 27 15.14 -10.67 7.83
CA SER A 27 15.39 -9.57 6.89
C SER A 27 15.03 -8.21 7.48
N PHE A 28 13.93 -8.09 8.21
CA PHE A 28 13.52 -6.83 8.86
C PHE A 28 14.53 -6.40 9.91
N ILE A 29 15.03 -7.33 10.73
CA ILE A 29 16.01 -7.04 11.77
C ILE A 29 17.31 -6.51 11.16
N ILE A 30 17.79 -7.14 10.08
CA ILE A 30 19.02 -6.73 9.40
C ILE A 30 18.82 -5.40 8.66
N GLU A 31 17.76 -5.28 7.85
CA GLU A 31 17.57 -4.14 6.92
C GLU A 31 16.99 -2.89 7.58
N LYS A 32 16.20 -3.04 8.65
CA LYS A 32 15.49 -1.92 9.31
C LYS A 32 15.99 -1.64 10.71
N LEU A 33 16.34 -2.67 11.48
CA LEU A 33 16.88 -2.48 12.83
C LEU A 33 18.40 -2.42 12.87
N LEU A 34 19.08 -2.75 11.75
CA LEU A 34 20.54 -2.74 11.61
C LEU A 34 21.26 -3.59 12.67
N ILE A 35 20.65 -4.71 13.07
CA ILE A 35 21.22 -5.66 14.03
C ILE A 35 21.88 -6.80 13.26
N ASN A 36 23.15 -7.06 13.58
CA ASN A 36 23.92 -8.13 12.96
C ASN A 36 23.40 -9.51 13.33
N TYR A 37 23.39 -10.41 12.35
CA TYR A 37 22.93 -11.79 12.50
C TYR A 37 23.64 -12.56 13.62
N ASP A 38 24.94 -12.31 13.81
CA ASP A 38 25.77 -13.02 14.80
C ASP A 38 25.62 -12.49 16.24
N SER A 39 24.72 -11.52 16.47
CA SER A 39 24.52 -10.94 17.80
C SER A 39 23.49 -11.71 18.63
N ILE A 40 23.66 -11.71 19.96
CA ILE A 40 22.67 -12.23 20.92
C ILE A 40 21.34 -11.46 20.79
N ASP A 41 21.43 -10.17 20.46
CA ASP A 41 20.28 -9.30 20.21
C ASP A 41 19.45 -9.74 19.01
N TYR A 42 20.06 -10.35 17.98
CA TYR A 42 19.34 -10.89 16.84
C TYR A 42 18.39 -12.01 17.25
N SER A 43 18.91 -13.00 17.98
CA SER A 43 18.12 -14.18 18.39
C SER A 43 16.95 -13.79 19.28
N SER A 44 17.16 -12.87 20.23
CA SER A 44 16.10 -12.40 21.13
C SER A 44 15.04 -11.56 20.40
N LYS A 45 15.44 -10.73 19.42
CA LYS A 45 14.49 -9.94 18.63
C LYS A 45 13.75 -10.73 17.57
N LEU A 46 14.31 -11.82 17.06
CA LEU A 46 13.70 -12.62 16.00
C LEU A 46 12.30 -13.10 16.38
N ASN A 47 12.17 -13.79 17.50
CA ASN A 47 10.87 -14.26 18.00
C ASN A 47 9.89 -13.12 18.26
N LEU A 48 10.38 -11.99 18.78
CA LEU A 48 9.54 -10.82 19.07
C LEU A 48 8.98 -10.19 17.78
N ILE A 49 9.82 -10.07 16.75
CA ILE A 49 9.43 -9.53 15.44
C ILE A 49 8.51 -10.51 14.71
N GLU A 50 8.79 -11.82 14.72
CA GLU A 50 7.92 -12.85 14.12
C GLU A 50 6.50 -12.78 14.68
N ASN A 51 6.37 -12.78 16.00
CA ASN A 51 5.06 -12.69 16.67
C ASN A 51 4.33 -11.38 16.32
N LYS A 52 5.07 -10.27 16.21
CA LYS A 52 4.51 -8.98 15.82
C LYS A 52 4.04 -8.98 14.36
N MET A 53 4.79 -9.59 13.45
CA MET A 53 4.39 -9.75 12.04
C MET A 53 3.13 -10.60 11.93
N LEU A 54 3.07 -11.74 12.62
CA LEU A 54 1.90 -12.61 12.63
C LEU A 54 0.66 -11.91 13.19
N SER A 55 0.80 -11.14 14.27
CA SER A 55 -0.30 -10.36 14.84
C SER A 55 -0.84 -9.31 13.84
N ILE A 56 0.05 -8.61 13.14
CA ILE A 56 -0.31 -7.64 12.11
C ILE A 56 -1.06 -8.34 10.97
N ILE A 57 -0.52 -9.44 10.44
CA ILE A 57 -1.14 -10.22 9.37
C ILE A 57 -2.56 -10.65 9.75
N LYS A 58 -2.73 -11.26 10.93
CA LYS A 58 -4.05 -11.70 11.42
C LYS A 58 -5.04 -10.55 11.53
N ARG A 59 -4.59 -9.39 11.99
CA ARG A 59 -5.44 -8.21 12.09
C ARG A 59 -5.87 -7.69 10.72
N GLU A 60 -4.97 -7.59 9.75
CA GLU A 60 -5.33 -7.13 8.41
C GLU A 60 -6.22 -8.15 7.68
N ASN A 61 -6.00 -9.45 7.89
CA ASN A 61 -6.92 -10.50 7.44
C ASN A 61 -8.33 -10.30 8.02
N ALA A 62 -8.44 -10.11 9.34
CA ALA A 62 -9.73 -9.91 9.98
C ALA A 62 -10.48 -8.66 9.45
N LYS A 63 -9.75 -7.57 9.15
CA LYS A 63 -10.36 -6.39 8.52
C LYS A 63 -10.94 -6.71 7.15
N PHE A 64 -10.16 -7.36 6.28
CA PHE A 64 -10.63 -7.74 4.94
C PHE A 64 -11.87 -8.63 5.00
N VAL A 65 -11.87 -9.62 5.91
CA VAL A 65 -13.04 -10.49 6.12
C VAL A 65 -14.25 -9.70 6.60
N ASN A 66 -14.09 -8.74 7.51
CA ASN A 66 -15.18 -7.88 7.97
C ASN A 66 -15.73 -6.97 6.86
N ASP A 67 -14.86 -6.57 5.93
CA ASP A 67 -15.22 -5.76 4.76
C ASP A 67 -15.80 -6.59 3.60
N GLY A 68 -15.95 -7.91 3.78
CA GLY A 68 -16.53 -8.83 2.79
C GLY A 68 -15.54 -9.33 1.73
N PHE A 69 -14.23 -9.15 1.93
CA PHE A 69 -13.18 -9.62 1.04
C PHE A 69 -12.48 -10.88 1.57
N GLU A 70 -11.80 -11.61 0.67
CA GLU A 70 -10.91 -12.69 1.09
C GLU A 70 -9.68 -12.16 1.83
N GLU A 71 -9.12 -12.97 2.72
CA GLU A 71 -7.89 -12.67 3.45
C GLU A 71 -6.72 -12.35 2.50
N PRO A 72 -6.02 -11.20 2.63
CA PRO A 72 -4.90 -10.83 1.77
C PRO A 72 -3.64 -11.70 1.98
N PHE A 73 -3.51 -12.33 3.15
CA PHE A 73 -2.41 -13.23 3.47
C PHE A 73 -2.93 -14.63 3.78
N ILE A 74 -2.35 -15.66 3.16
CA ILE A 74 -2.65 -17.06 3.49
C ILE A 74 -1.58 -17.57 4.44
N ILE A 75 -1.98 -17.96 5.66
CA ILE A 75 -1.11 -18.63 6.63
C ILE A 75 -1.23 -20.14 6.44
N LYS A 76 -0.11 -20.82 6.25
CA LYS A 76 -0.02 -22.28 5.99
C LYS A 76 0.93 -22.97 6.98
N GLY A 77 0.89 -24.31 6.93
CA GLY A 77 1.75 -25.19 7.71
C GLY A 77 1.18 -25.48 9.10
N SER A 78 1.48 -26.65 9.64
CA SER A 78 1.01 -27.09 10.97
C SER A 78 1.44 -26.14 12.10
N SER A 79 2.56 -25.45 11.91
CA SER A 79 3.09 -24.43 12.82
C SER A 79 2.69 -22.99 12.49
N ASN A 80 1.83 -22.75 11.49
CA ASN A 80 1.43 -21.40 11.04
C ASN A 80 2.61 -20.46 10.73
N ASN A 81 3.72 -21.04 10.26
CA ASN A 81 4.98 -20.31 10.01
C ASN A 81 5.19 -19.97 8.54
N LEU A 82 4.34 -20.47 7.65
CA LEU A 82 4.42 -20.22 6.22
C LEU A 82 3.38 -19.18 5.82
N ILE A 83 3.77 -18.23 4.99
CA ILE A 83 2.89 -17.18 4.48
C ILE A 83 2.98 -17.08 2.95
N SER A 84 1.85 -16.80 2.31
CA SER A 84 1.78 -16.49 0.87
C SER A 84 0.74 -15.41 0.56
N LYS A 85 0.87 -14.78 -0.61
CA LYS A 85 -0.14 -13.87 -1.17
C LYS A 85 -1.44 -14.64 -1.47
N SER A 86 -2.59 -14.02 -1.22
CA SER A 86 -3.86 -14.43 -1.82
C SER A 86 -4.19 -13.56 -3.04
N GLU A 87 -5.38 -13.72 -3.62
CA GLU A 87 -5.89 -12.86 -4.69
C GLU A 87 -6.13 -11.42 -4.21
N SER A 88 -6.64 -11.25 -2.98
CA SER A 88 -6.86 -9.94 -2.34
C SER A 88 -5.58 -9.22 -1.92
N PHE A 89 -4.41 -9.86 -1.99
CA PHE A 89 -3.13 -9.24 -1.61
C PHE A 89 -2.86 -7.94 -2.37
N ASN A 90 -3.16 -7.92 -3.67
CA ASN A 90 -2.91 -6.74 -4.51
C ASN A 90 -3.82 -5.56 -4.13
N ILE A 91 -5.00 -5.81 -3.56
CA ILE A 91 -5.89 -4.75 -3.06
C ILE A 91 -5.22 -4.08 -1.86
N LEU A 92 -4.72 -4.87 -0.90
CA LEU A 92 -3.98 -4.37 0.26
C LEU A 92 -2.67 -3.69 -0.15
N TYR A 93 -1.91 -4.27 -1.07
CA TYR A 93 -0.68 -3.65 -1.57
C TYR A 93 -0.99 -2.28 -2.20
N ASN A 94 -1.96 -2.25 -3.12
CA ASN A 94 -2.32 -1.01 -3.78
C ASN A 94 -2.89 0.03 -2.82
N SER A 95 -3.59 -0.32 -1.72
CA SER A 95 -4.07 0.70 -0.79
C SER A 95 -2.93 1.43 -0.05
N PHE A 96 -1.82 0.73 0.23
CA PHE A 96 -0.63 1.33 0.84
C PHE A 96 0.23 2.11 -0.14
N PHE A 97 0.27 1.70 -1.42
CA PHE A 97 1.15 2.30 -2.43
C PHE A 97 0.43 3.24 -3.43
N LYS A 98 -0.90 3.19 -3.56
CA LYS A 98 -1.70 4.17 -4.34
C LYS A 98 -1.92 5.49 -3.61
N ASN A 99 -1.65 5.57 -2.31
CA ASN A 99 -1.57 6.86 -1.61
C ASN A 99 -0.32 7.69 -2.02
N ASN A 100 0.47 7.21 -2.98
CA ASN A 100 1.48 7.99 -3.70
C ASN A 100 1.06 8.36 -5.13
N GLU A 101 -0.18 8.12 -5.56
CA GLU A 101 -0.72 8.87 -6.70
C GLU A 101 -0.88 10.31 -6.18
N ASN A 102 0.11 11.16 -6.48
CA ASN A 102 0.11 12.58 -6.13
C ASN A 102 -1.29 13.12 -6.48
N CYS A 103 -1.97 13.84 -5.58
CA CYS A 103 -3.32 14.36 -5.86
C CYS A 103 -3.37 15.08 -7.23
N ASN A 104 -2.25 15.68 -7.63
CA ASN A 104 -2.06 16.25 -8.97
C ASN A 104 -2.20 15.24 -10.11
N GLU A 105 -1.68 14.01 -10.00
CA GLU A 105 -1.81 12.96 -11.01
C GLU A 105 -3.25 12.45 -11.14
N PHE A 106 -3.93 12.28 -10.00
CA PHE A 106 -5.36 11.94 -10.00
C PHE A 106 -6.20 13.05 -10.64
N SER A 107 -5.99 14.31 -10.24
CA SER A 107 -6.64 15.48 -10.83
C SER A 107 -6.34 15.61 -12.33
N ASN A 108 -5.11 15.37 -12.74
CA ASN A 108 -4.73 15.41 -14.16
C ASN A 108 -5.42 14.30 -14.95
N ARG A 109 -5.52 13.08 -14.42
CA ARG A 109 -6.21 11.97 -15.10
C ARG A 109 -7.70 12.24 -15.23
N ILE A 110 -8.38 12.55 -14.12
CA ILE A 110 -9.82 12.84 -14.12
C ILE A 110 -10.13 14.06 -14.97
N GLY A 111 -9.31 15.11 -14.85
CA GLY A 111 -9.38 16.29 -15.72
C GLY A 111 -9.31 15.90 -17.19
N ARG A 112 -8.27 15.18 -17.63
CA ARG A 112 -8.12 14.76 -19.03
C ARG A 112 -9.28 13.91 -19.55
N ASP A 113 -9.81 12.99 -18.74
CA ASP A 113 -10.90 12.11 -19.17
C ASP A 113 -12.22 12.87 -19.31
N ILE A 114 -12.53 13.79 -18.39
CA ILE A 114 -13.70 14.70 -18.51
C ILE A 114 -13.54 15.61 -19.74
N LEU A 115 -12.34 16.13 -19.98
CA LEU A 115 -12.05 17.03 -21.09
C LEU A 115 -12.18 16.38 -22.47
N ARG A 116 -11.77 15.11 -22.59
CA ARG A 116 -11.98 14.31 -23.81
C ARG A 116 -13.46 14.10 -24.11
N LEU A 117 -14.28 13.86 -23.08
CA LEU A 117 -15.73 13.72 -23.23
C LEU A 117 -16.39 15.04 -23.65
N MET A 118 -15.81 16.19 -23.31
CA MET A 118 -16.32 17.53 -23.65
C MET A 118 -15.72 18.14 -24.93
N GLY A 119 -14.79 17.46 -25.60
CA GLY A 119 -14.17 17.92 -26.86
C GLY A 119 -13.24 19.13 -26.73
N CYS A 120 -12.77 19.44 -25.52
CA CYS A 120 -11.89 20.59 -25.25
C CYS A 120 -10.41 20.22 -25.44
N LYS A 121 -9.60 21.16 -25.97
CA LYS A 121 -8.14 20.99 -26.08
C LYS A 121 -7.46 21.24 -24.74
N GLU A 122 -6.50 20.38 -24.37
CA GLU A 122 -5.80 20.39 -23.07
C GLU A 122 -5.11 21.72 -22.73
N GLU A 123 -4.73 22.50 -23.75
CA GLU A 123 -3.96 23.75 -23.63
C GLU A 123 -4.72 24.96 -23.05
N ASN A 124 -6.06 24.88 -22.94
CA ASN A 124 -6.91 26.02 -22.57
C ASN A 124 -7.39 26.04 -21.11
N ILE A 125 -6.92 25.13 -20.26
CA ILE A 125 -7.49 24.95 -18.91
C ILE A 125 -6.40 24.78 -17.85
N PHE A 126 -6.53 25.54 -16.76
CA PHE A 126 -5.68 25.48 -15.58
C PHE A 126 -6.51 24.94 -14.40
N ILE A 127 -6.16 23.75 -13.89
CA ILE A 127 -6.75 23.19 -12.67
C ILE A 127 -5.75 23.39 -11.54
N THR A 128 -6.13 24.18 -10.53
CA THR A 128 -5.29 24.44 -9.36
C THR A 128 -5.93 23.75 -8.15
N PRO A 129 -5.26 22.79 -7.48
CA PRO A 129 -5.78 22.23 -6.24
C PRO A 129 -5.70 23.28 -5.13
N ASN A 130 -6.81 23.50 -4.41
CA ASN A 130 -6.82 24.36 -3.24
C ASN A 130 -6.80 23.48 -1.99
N SER A 131 -5.62 23.29 -1.38
CA SER A 131 -5.42 22.34 -0.28
C SER A 131 -5.54 23.00 1.10
N TYR A 132 -6.74 23.44 1.48
CA TYR A 132 -6.97 23.99 2.83
C TYR A 132 -8.15 23.37 3.60
N ASP A 133 -8.85 22.35 3.09
CA ASP A 133 -9.91 21.69 3.84
C ASP A 133 -9.87 20.16 3.70
N GLU A 134 -10.26 19.46 4.77
CA GLU A 134 -10.29 17.98 4.88
C GLU A 134 -11.36 17.32 3.98
N GLY A 135 -12.07 18.11 3.16
CA GLY A 135 -12.85 17.67 2.01
C GLY A 135 -12.27 18.27 0.74
N ILE A 136 -11.87 17.44 -0.23
CA ILE A 136 -11.29 17.93 -1.48
C ILE A 136 -12.41 18.45 -2.40
N ASP A 137 -12.69 19.75 -2.33
CA ASP A 137 -13.50 20.43 -3.34
C ASP A 137 -12.61 20.87 -4.51
N TYR A 138 -12.84 20.31 -5.70
CA TYR A 138 -12.15 20.69 -6.93
C TYR A 138 -12.92 21.80 -7.65
N TRP A 139 -12.31 22.96 -7.87
CA TRP A 139 -12.89 24.04 -8.66
C TRP A 139 -11.97 24.33 -9.85
N GLY A 140 -12.54 24.40 -11.07
CA GLY A 140 -11.81 24.74 -12.29
C GLY A 140 -12.51 25.87 -13.04
N PHE A 141 -11.74 26.80 -13.60
CA PHE A 141 -12.25 27.82 -14.50
C PHE A 141 -11.97 27.40 -15.95
N ILE A 142 -13.02 27.24 -16.76
CA ILE A 142 -12.86 27.06 -18.20
C ILE A 142 -12.78 28.44 -18.84
N LYS A 143 -11.61 28.79 -19.38
CA LYS A 143 -11.46 30.02 -20.16
C LYS A 143 -11.77 29.71 -21.62
N LEU A 144 -12.99 30.03 -22.04
CA LEU A 144 -13.40 29.87 -23.43
C LEU A 144 -12.97 31.12 -24.19
N GLU A 145 -11.81 31.07 -24.85
CA GLU A 145 -11.46 32.10 -25.82
C GLU A 145 -12.41 31.97 -27.02
N ASN A 146 -13.23 33.01 -27.23
CA ASN A 146 -14.26 33.19 -28.26
C ASN A 146 -15.66 32.63 -27.98
N ILE A 147 -16.29 33.04 -26.87
CA ILE A 147 -17.76 33.18 -26.84
C ILE A 147 -18.08 34.66 -27.09
N VAL A 148 -18.78 34.94 -28.20
CA VAL A 148 -19.52 36.19 -28.43
C VAL A 148 -20.85 36.12 -27.69
#